data_AF-A0A9F5J312-F1
#
_entry.id   AF-A0A9F5J312-F1
#
_cell.length_a   1.000
_cell.length_b   1.000
_cell.length_c   1.000
_cell.angle_alpha   90.00
_cell.angle_beta   90.00
_cell.angle_gamma   90.00
#
_symmetry.space_group_name_H-M   'P 1'
#
loop_
_entity.id
_entity.type
_entity.pdbx_description
1 polymer ?
#
loop_
_entity_poly.entity_id
_entity_poly.type
_entity_poly.pdbx_seq_one_letter_code
_entity_poly.pdbx_strand_id
1 'polypeptide(L)'
;MKFSALHGGAETGAEPTAEEGLVSFKEVAVYFSEEEWSQLDPHQKALHWEVMLENYRNVVSLGGHGYENNDSSEKFKVIRHGD
;
A
#
# COMPACT_ATOMS: atom_id res chain seq x y z
N MET A 1 10.71 -57.51 12.78
CA MET A 1 9.69 -56.41 12.77
C MET A 1 10.36 -55.19 13.38
N LYS A 2 10.88 -54.30 12.53
CA LYS A 2 10.27 -53.04 12.06
C LYS A 2 10.47 -51.93 13.10
N PHE A 3 11.60 -51.22 12.94
CA PHE A 3 11.81 -49.92 13.59
C PHE A 3 10.77 -48.95 13.02
N SER A 4 10.03 -48.29 13.89
CA SER A 4 9.21 -47.14 13.53
C SER A 4 9.58 -46.05 14.53
N ALA A 5 10.61 -45.28 14.19
CA ALA A 5 10.76 -43.95 14.75
C ALA A 5 9.72 -43.09 14.05
N LEU A 6 8.67 -42.73 14.79
CA LEU A 6 7.67 -41.76 14.38
C LEU A 6 8.39 -40.42 14.24
N HIS A 7 8.82 -40.08 13.03
CA HIS A 7 9.14 -38.69 12.69
C HIS A 7 7.80 -37.95 12.60
N GLY A 8 7.27 -37.62 13.78
CA GLY A 8 6.29 -36.56 13.94
C GLY A 8 7.01 -35.24 13.75
N GLY A 9 7.39 -34.95 12.50
CA GLY A 9 7.63 -33.58 12.08
C GLY A 9 6.25 -33.01 11.85
N ALA A 10 5.80 -32.13 12.75
CA ALA A 10 4.74 -31.19 12.40
C ALA A 10 5.29 -30.35 11.24
N GLU A 11 5.06 -30.81 10.02
CA GLU A 11 5.04 -29.96 8.86
C GLU A 11 3.81 -29.08 9.02
N THR A 12 4.00 -28.04 9.83
CA THR A 12 3.29 -26.79 9.72
C THR A 12 3.56 -26.32 8.29
N GLY A 13 2.76 -26.82 7.35
CA GLY A 13 2.55 -26.13 6.11
C GLY A 13 2.05 -24.76 6.53
N ALA A 14 2.97 -23.80 6.55
CA ALA A 14 2.59 -22.42 6.45
C ALA A 14 1.75 -22.38 5.18
N GLU A 15 0.43 -22.29 5.34
CA GLU A 15 -0.40 -21.76 4.28
C GLU A 15 0.30 -20.48 3.80
N PRO A 16 0.52 -20.30 2.49
CA PRO A 16 0.87 -19.00 1.97
C PRO A 16 -0.31 -18.11 2.29
N THR A 17 -0.22 -17.42 3.40
CA THR A 17 -1.18 -16.41 3.80
C THR A 17 -1.19 -15.39 2.66
N ALA A 18 -2.37 -14.92 2.26
CA ALA A 18 -2.58 -14.04 1.10
C ALA A 18 -1.84 -12.67 1.18
N GLU A 19 -0.96 -12.52 2.15
CA GLU A 19 -0.08 -11.40 2.46
C GLU A 19 1.29 -11.50 1.77
N GLU A 20 1.67 -12.64 1.17
CA GLU A 20 2.95 -12.77 0.43
C GLU A 20 3.05 -11.86 -0.83
N GLY A 21 1.95 -11.23 -1.27
CA GLY A 21 1.90 -10.35 -2.44
C GLY A 21 1.37 -8.94 -2.18
N LEU A 22 1.07 -8.58 -0.92
CA LEU A 22 0.54 -7.26 -0.58
C LEU A 22 1.66 -6.35 -0.10
N VAL A 23 2.05 -5.39 -0.93
CA VAL A 23 3.04 -4.36 -0.58
C VAL A 23 2.32 -3.19 0.09
N SER A 24 2.73 -2.85 1.31
CA SER A 24 2.18 -1.69 2.02
C SER A 24 2.92 -0.41 1.64
N PHE A 25 2.24 0.75 1.72
CA PHE A 25 2.88 2.05 1.49
C PHE A 25 4.12 2.26 2.39
N LYS A 26 4.11 1.67 3.59
CA LYS A 26 5.19 1.77 4.55
C LYS A 26 6.47 1.09 4.07
N GLU A 27 6.38 0.05 3.25
CA GLU A 27 7.53 -0.69 2.74
C GLU A 27 8.28 0.05 1.62
N VAL A 28 7.58 0.93 0.89
CA VAL A 28 8.16 1.67 -0.25
C VAL A 28 8.43 3.15 0.06
N ALA A 29 7.93 3.65 1.19
CA ALA A 29 8.12 5.03 1.62
C ALA A 29 9.51 5.25 2.23
N VAL A 30 10.15 6.36 1.85
CA VAL A 30 11.39 6.83 2.48
C VAL A 30 11.06 7.91 3.50
N TYR A 31 11.58 7.75 4.72
CA TYR A 31 11.36 8.66 5.84
C TYR A 31 12.67 9.31 6.24
N PHE A 32 12.59 10.60 6.59
CA PHE A 32 13.69 11.38 7.14
C PHE A 32 13.29 11.84 8.55
N SER A 33 14.26 11.92 9.47
CA SER A 33 14.08 12.67 10.72
C SER A 33 13.98 14.17 10.43
N GLU A 34 13.60 14.98 11.43
CA GLU A 34 13.59 16.44 11.27
C GLU A 34 14.99 17.00 10.97
N GLU A 35 16.03 16.46 11.61
CA GLU A 35 17.42 16.83 11.39
C GLU A 35 17.91 16.43 9.99
N GLU A 36 17.58 15.24 9.52
CA GLU A 36 17.91 14.78 8.17
C GLU A 36 17.18 15.61 7.11
N TRP A 37 15.88 15.86 7.33
CA TRP A 37 15.08 16.70 6.46
C TRP A 37 15.63 18.13 6.39
N SER A 38 16.10 18.68 7.51
CA SER A 38 16.69 20.03 7.53
C SER A 38 17.93 20.16 6.64
N GLN A 39 18.69 19.07 6.50
CA GLN A 39 19.94 19.02 5.74
C GLN A 39 19.74 18.75 4.24
N LEU A 40 18.55 18.36 3.81
CA LEU A 40 18.26 18.13 2.39
C LEU A 40 18.22 19.43 1.59
N ASP A 41 18.80 19.38 0.40
CA ASP A 41 18.70 20.44 -0.58
C ASP A 41 17.23 20.63 -1.05
N PRO A 42 16.83 21.84 -1.48
CA PRO A 42 15.48 22.09 -1.99
C PRO A 42 15.06 21.13 -3.11
N HIS A 43 16.00 20.72 -3.96
CA HIS A 43 15.74 19.74 -5.02
C HIS A 43 15.45 18.34 -4.46
N GLN A 44 16.15 17.91 -3.41
CA GLN A 44 15.91 16.60 -2.78
C GLN A 44 14.57 16.56 -2.05
N LYS A 45 14.17 17.67 -1.40
CA LYS A 45 12.84 17.81 -0.79
C LYS A 45 11.73 17.74 -1.83
N ALA A 46 11.91 18.42 -2.97
CA ALA A 46 10.97 18.36 -4.08
C ALA A 46 10.84 16.92 -4.62
N LEU A 47 11.96 16.25 -4.86
CA LEU A 47 11.98 14.86 -5.32
C LEU A 47 11.29 13.91 -4.32
N HIS A 48 11.53 14.08 -3.01
CA HIS A 48 10.83 13.31 -1.98
C HIS A 48 9.32 13.46 -2.08
N TRP A 49 8.82 14.69 -2.23
CA TRP A 49 7.38 14.92 -2.40
C TRP A 49 6.81 14.30 -3.67
N GLU A 50 7.53 14.39 -4.79
CA GLU A 50 7.12 13.78 -6.06
C GLU A 50 6.99 12.26 -5.95
N VAL A 51 8.03 11.60 -5.40
CA VAL A 51 8.05 10.15 -5.19
C VAL A 51 6.95 9.70 -4.23
N MET A 52 6.77 10.42 -3.11
CA MET A 52 5.75 10.08 -2.12
C MET A 52 4.33 10.29 -2.66
N LEU A 53 4.12 11.30 -3.52
CA LEU A 53 2.85 11.53 -4.18
C LEU A 53 2.53 10.43 -5.21
N GLU A 54 3.51 9.99 -5.97
CA GLU A 54 3.35 8.88 -6.91
C GLU A 54 3.02 7.58 -6.17
N ASN A 55 3.75 7.27 -5.10
CA ASN A 55 3.47 6.11 -4.25
C ASN A 55 2.04 6.15 -3.67
N TYR A 56 1.57 7.32 -3.22
CA TYR A 56 0.20 7.48 -2.72
C TYR A 56 -0.84 7.22 -3.81
N ARG A 57 -0.64 7.76 -5.01
CA ARG A 57 -1.55 7.54 -6.16
C ARG A 57 -1.60 6.07 -6.55
N ASN A 58 -0.46 5.38 -6.55
CA ASN A 58 -0.38 3.96 -6.85
C ASN A 58 -1.20 3.16 -5.82
N VAL A 59 -1.01 3.40 -4.53
CA VAL A 59 -1.75 2.70 -3.46
C VAL A 59 -3.26 2.97 -3.53
N VAL A 60 -3.69 4.21 -3.80
CA VAL A 60 -5.11 4.54 -3.99
C VAL A 60 -5.68 3.85 -5.23
N SER A 61 -4.91 3.74 -6.31
CA SER A 61 -5.33 3.04 -7.53
C SER A 61 -5.52 1.53 -7.32
N LEU A 62 -4.75 0.91 -6.42
CA LEU A 62 -4.95 -0.49 -6.03
C LEU A 62 -6.24 -0.69 -5.23
N GLY A 63 -6.75 0.36 -4.57
CA GLY A 63 -8.02 0.34 -3.83
C GLY A 63 -9.29 0.48 -4.68
N GLY A 64 -9.16 0.52 -6.02
CA GLY A 64 -10.26 0.83 -6.93
C GLY A 64 -11.00 -0.36 -7.54
N HIS A 65 -10.64 -1.61 -7.25
CA HIS A 65 -11.27 -2.79 -7.84
C HIS A 65 -12.13 -3.57 -6.82
N GLY A 66 -13.03 -2.87 -6.13
CA GLY A 66 -13.95 -3.45 -5.16
C GLY A 66 -15.28 -2.69 -5.13
N TYR A 67 -16.26 -3.27 -5.84
CA TYR A 67 -17.68 -2.91 -5.93
C TYR A 67 -18.04 -1.74 -6.87
N GLU A 68 -18.23 -2.10 -8.13
CA GLU A 68 -19.20 -1.44 -9.01
C GLU A 68 -20.59 -1.50 -8.34
N ASN A 69 -20.95 -0.46 -7.59
CA ASN A 69 -22.34 -0.14 -7.31
C ASN A 69 -22.68 1.12 -8.10
N ASN A 70 -23.28 0.91 -9.27
CA ASN A 70 -23.92 1.94 -10.08
C ASN A 70 -25.11 2.55 -9.32
N ASP A 71 -24.86 3.48 -8.39
CA ASP A 71 -25.93 4.38 -7.89
C ASP A 71 -25.47 5.69 -7.21
N SER A 72 -24.17 6.01 -7.11
CA SER A 72 -23.73 7.26 -6.44
C SER A 72 -23.11 8.32 -7.36
N SER A 73 -23.28 8.18 -8.68
CA SER A 73 -22.90 9.22 -9.66
C SER A 73 -23.86 10.42 -9.69
N GLU A 74 -24.34 10.85 -8.52
CA GLU A 74 -25.06 12.12 -8.39
C GLU A 74 -24.56 13.03 -7.27
N LYS A 75 -23.48 12.68 -6.56
CA LYS A 75 -23.01 13.51 -5.44
C LYS A 75 -22.11 14.69 -5.80
N PHE A 76 -21.84 14.94 -7.09
CA PHE A 76 -21.14 16.15 -7.52
C PHE A 76 -21.73 16.75 -8.81
N LYS A 77 -23.05 16.90 -8.88
CA LYS A 77 -23.65 17.96 -9.70
C LYS A 77 -23.45 19.30 -8.98
N VAL A 78 -22.23 19.78 -9.11
CA VAL A 78 -21.83 21.18 -9.27
C VAL A 78 -22.98 22.18 -9.06
N ILE A 79 -22.86 22.92 -7.96
CA ILE A 79 -23.44 24.25 -7.76
C ILE A 79 -22.79 25.16 -8.83
N ARG A 80 -23.29 25.11 -10.06
CA ARG A 80 -23.10 26.15 -11.08
C ARG A 80 -24.41 26.32 -11.82
N HIS A 81 -25.31 27.07 -11.22
CA HIS A 81 -26.03 28.10 -11.96
C HIS A 81 -26.40 29.20 -10.95
N GLY A 82 -25.55 30.22 -10.92
CA GLY A 82 -26.02 31.57 -10.65
C GLY A 82 -26.40 32.18 -11.99
N ASP A 83 -27.68 32.47 -12.15
CA ASP A 83 -28.24 33.63 -12.84
C ASP A 83 -29.62 33.88 -12.22
#